data_AF-A0A410PTW1-F1
#
_entry.id   AF-A0A410PTW1-F1
#
_cell.length_a   1.000
_cell.length_b   1.000
_cell.length_c   1.000
_cell.angle_alpha   90.00
_cell.angle_beta   90.00
_cell.angle_gamma   90.00
#
_symmetry.space_group_name_H-M   'P 1'
#
loop_
_entity.id
_entity.type
_entity.pdbx_description
1 polymer ?
#
loop_
_entity_poly.entity_id
_entity_poly.type
_entity_poly.pdbx_seq_one_letter_code
_entity_poly.pdbx_strand_id
1 'polypeptide(L)'
;MNHSHNQSCCSHNDNGNEMEENGQACGGCCCGHHETTIQLSEEEIEILTELAQTPYLPLAQFVLKSSQSSHLESVALAPVYLHDRNDSMDTVRRTADVLKALEAKGLLTLDYEEPLENGDYTDYSDSTLYAYFKETVMQAKGKENFLFDMADLELGSIALTHIGQIAVENLDKLTDTEN
;
A
#
# COMPACT_ATOMS: atom_id res chain seq x y z
N MET A 1 29.63 39.88 25.96
CA MET A 1 30.08 40.35 24.63
C MET A 1 29.56 39.37 23.59
N ASN A 2 28.76 39.89 22.64
CA ASN A 2 28.14 39.14 21.53
C ASN A 2 29.17 38.77 20.47
N HIS A 3 29.07 37.56 19.92
CA HIS A 3 29.58 37.26 18.58
C HIS A 3 28.41 36.89 17.67
N SER A 4 28.08 37.85 16.81
CA SER A 4 27.14 37.77 15.70
C SER A 4 27.93 37.28 14.48
N HIS A 5 27.48 36.21 13.83
CA HIS A 5 27.99 35.84 12.51
C HIS A 5 27.05 36.36 11.42
N ASN A 6 27.72 36.96 10.46
CA ASN A 6 27.27 37.99 9.54
C ASN A 6 26.51 37.38 8.36
N GLN A 7 25.36 37.97 8.06
CA GLN A 7 24.60 37.78 6.82
C GLN A 7 25.44 38.34 5.67
N SER A 8 25.76 37.51 4.67
CA SER A 8 26.36 37.99 3.42
C SER A 8 25.28 38.02 2.34
N CYS A 9 24.68 39.20 2.20
CA CYS A 9 23.83 39.58 1.08
C CYS A 9 24.72 39.81 -0.15
N CYS A 10 24.48 39.09 -1.24
CA CYS A 10 25.09 39.40 -2.53
C CYS A 10 24.34 40.57 -3.17
N SER A 11 24.90 41.77 -3.04
CA SER A 11 24.65 42.90 -3.95
C SER A 11 25.31 42.58 -5.28
N HIS A 12 24.61 42.65 -6.41
CA HIS A 12 25.24 42.99 -7.70
C HIS A 12 24.31 43.89 -8.53
N ASN A 13 24.97 44.88 -9.11
CA ASN A 13 24.47 46.11 -9.67
C ASN A 13 24.09 45.92 -11.15
N ASP A 14 23.01 46.58 -11.56
CA ASP A 14 22.49 46.65 -12.93
C ASP A 14 23.47 47.44 -13.84
N ASN A 15 23.74 46.94 -15.06
CA ASN A 15 24.18 47.72 -16.22
C ASN A 15 24.08 46.85 -17.49
N GLY A 16 23.38 47.38 -18.49
CA GLY A 16 22.87 46.59 -19.62
C GLY A 16 23.72 46.50 -20.90
N ASN A 17 23.12 45.70 -21.79
CA ASN A 17 23.10 45.67 -23.24
C ASN A 17 24.20 44.95 -24.07
N GLU A 18 23.68 43.95 -24.81
CA GLU A 18 23.96 43.53 -26.20
C GLU A 18 25.01 42.45 -26.57
N MET A 19 24.43 41.38 -27.14
CA MET A 19 24.86 40.53 -28.28
C MET A 19 25.61 39.19 -28.07
N GLU A 20 25.07 38.20 -28.82
CA GLU A 20 25.61 36.92 -29.33
C GLU A 20 25.69 35.66 -28.43
N GLU A 21 24.72 34.77 -28.70
CA GLU A 21 24.89 33.36 -29.10
C GLU A 21 26.02 32.53 -28.45
N ASN A 22 25.71 31.88 -27.32
CA ASN A 22 25.87 30.42 -27.13
C ASN A 22 25.53 30.03 -25.68
N GLY A 23 24.83 28.90 -25.53
CA GLY A 23 24.98 28.05 -24.36
C GLY A 23 24.28 28.47 -23.06
N GLN A 24 23.41 27.56 -22.60
CA GLN A 24 23.14 27.27 -21.18
C GLN A 24 22.70 28.43 -20.28
N ALA A 25 21.40 28.42 -19.98
CA ALA A 25 20.92 28.76 -18.64
C ALA A 25 19.70 27.90 -18.31
N CYS A 26 19.95 26.76 -17.67
CA CYS A 26 18.99 26.07 -16.81
C CYS A 26 18.76 26.94 -15.56
N GLY A 27 18.00 28.03 -15.73
CA GLY A 27 17.67 28.98 -14.68
C GLY A 27 16.23 28.80 -14.26
N GLY A 28 16.02 28.18 -13.10
CA GLY A 28 14.69 28.09 -12.49
C GLY A 28 14.46 26.80 -11.72
N CYS A 29 15.38 26.44 -10.83
CA CYS A 29 15.08 25.47 -9.78
C CYS A 29 14.13 26.14 -8.78
N CYS A 30 12.85 26.19 -9.12
CA CYS A 30 11.78 26.39 -8.16
C CYS A 30 11.63 25.07 -7.39
N CYS A 31 12.50 24.85 -6.41
CA CYS A 31 12.29 23.86 -5.37
C CYS A 31 11.12 24.34 -4.49
N GLY A 32 9.92 24.30 -5.04
CA GLY A 32 8.73 24.18 -4.22
C GLY A 32 8.85 22.83 -3.54
N HIS A 33 9.42 22.81 -2.33
CA HIS A 33 9.07 21.81 -1.35
C HIS A 33 7.58 21.97 -1.09
N HIS A 34 6.76 21.43 -1.99
CA HIS A 34 5.42 21.03 -1.62
C HIS A 34 5.65 19.91 -0.61
N GLU A 35 5.64 20.27 0.67
CA GLU A 35 5.17 19.35 1.70
C GLU A 35 3.74 18.99 1.29
N THR A 36 3.62 17.99 0.43
CA THR A 36 2.37 17.32 0.14
C THR A 36 2.02 16.60 1.43
N THR A 37 1.24 17.25 2.28
CA THR A 37 0.74 16.65 3.51
C THR A 37 -0.21 15.52 3.12
N ILE A 38 0.26 14.29 3.27
CA ILE A 38 -0.57 13.10 3.02
C ILE A 38 -1.60 13.05 4.16
N GLN A 39 -2.88 13.23 3.82
CA GLN A 39 -3.96 13.05 4.77
C GLN A 39 -4.23 11.56 4.96
N LEU A 40 -4.22 11.10 6.21
CA LEU A 40 -4.50 9.73 6.60
C LEU A 40 -5.73 9.70 7.49
N SER A 41 -6.60 8.72 7.25
CA SER A 41 -7.70 8.38 8.15
C SER A 41 -7.20 7.54 9.34
N GLU A 42 -8.02 7.40 10.37
CA GLU A 42 -7.68 6.60 11.56
C GLU A 42 -7.39 5.13 11.20
N GLU A 43 -8.19 4.53 10.32
CA GLU A 43 -7.99 3.13 9.85
C GLU A 43 -6.71 2.97 9.03
N GLU A 44 -6.34 3.99 8.24
CA GLU A 44 -5.07 3.98 7.50
C GLU A 44 -3.88 4.08 8.45
N ILE A 45 -3.99 4.88 9.50
CA ILE A 45 -2.96 5.00 10.54
C ILE A 45 -2.80 3.66 11.27
N GLU A 46 -3.89 3.00 11.63
CA GLU A 46 -3.87 1.71 12.34
C GLU A 46 -3.06 0.65 11.58
N ILE A 47 -3.33 0.46 10.28
CA ILE A 47 -2.60 -0.51 9.45
C ILE A 47 -1.12 -0.13 9.30
N LEU A 48 -0.81 1.16 9.13
CA LEU A 48 0.57 1.62 9.01
C LEU A 48 1.35 1.42 10.31
N THR A 49 0.73 1.67 11.46
CA THR A 49 1.31 1.41 12.78
C THR A 49 1.53 -0.09 13.00
N GLU A 50 0.59 -0.94 12.58
CA GLU A 50 0.75 -2.40 12.64
C GLU A 50 1.96 -2.86 11.81
N LEU A 51 2.08 -2.37 10.57
CA LEU A 51 3.21 -2.66 9.68
C LEU A 51 4.56 -2.14 10.20
N ALA A 52 4.56 -1.08 11.01
CA ALA A 52 5.78 -0.58 11.62
C ALA A 52 6.29 -1.46 12.76
N GLN A 53 5.38 -2.15 13.46
CA GLN A 53 5.73 -3.14 14.48
C GLN A 53 6.06 -4.50 13.87
N THR A 54 5.38 -4.85 12.78
CA THR A 54 5.54 -6.11 12.04
C THR A 54 5.83 -5.79 10.58
N PRO A 55 7.11 -5.84 10.13
CA PRO A 55 7.52 -5.29 8.83
C PRO A 55 6.76 -5.82 7.61
N TYR A 56 6.16 -7.00 7.75
CA TYR A 56 5.34 -7.63 6.72
C TYR A 56 4.09 -8.25 7.32
N LEU A 57 2.95 -8.07 6.66
CA LEU A 57 1.69 -8.72 7.02
C LEU A 57 1.29 -9.76 5.96
N PRO A 58 0.63 -10.86 6.35
CA PRO A 58 0.12 -11.83 5.40
C PRO A 58 -1.00 -11.21 4.56
N LEU A 59 -1.10 -11.61 3.30
CA LEU A 59 -2.17 -11.22 2.39
C LEU A 59 -2.67 -12.45 1.63
N ALA A 60 -3.92 -12.41 1.16
CA ALA A 60 -4.41 -13.37 0.20
C ALA A 60 -5.32 -12.76 -0.86
N GLN A 61 -5.59 -13.53 -1.90
CA GLN A 61 -6.71 -13.33 -2.82
C GLN A 61 -7.44 -14.64 -3.07
N PHE A 62 -8.75 -14.55 -3.26
CA PHE A 62 -9.58 -15.70 -3.59
C PHE A 62 -9.72 -15.80 -5.10
N VAL A 63 -9.31 -16.93 -5.65
CA VAL A 63 -9.22 -17.14 -7.10
C VAL A 63 -10.14 -18.26 -7.53
N LEU A 64 -10.82 -18.02 -8.63
CA LEU A 64 -11.60 -19.00 -9.36
C LEU A 64 -10.70 -19.63 -10.42
N LYS A 65 -10.52 -20.95 -10.38
CA LYS A 65 -9.73 -21.72 -11.36
C LYS A 65 -10.59 -22.73 -12.09
N SER A 66 -10.13 -23.15 -13.27
CA SER A 66 -10.76 -24.23 -14.04
C SER A 66 -9.96 -25.52 -13.93
N SER A 67 -10.65 -26.62 -13.61
CA SER A 67 -10.08 -27.96 -13.71
C SER A 67 -9.77 -28.41 -15.14
N GLN A 68 -10.35 -27.72 -16.13
CA GLN A 68 -10.23 -28.06 -17.55
C GLN A 68 -9.12 -27.27 -18.27
N SER A 69 -8.62 -26.18 -17.67
CA SER A 69 -7.57 -25.35 -18.26
C SER A 69 -6.81 -24.58 -17.19
N SER A 70 -5.49 -24.76 -17.16
CA SER A 70 -4.58 -24.02 -16.27
C SER A 70 -4.44 -22.55 -16.63
N HIS A 71 -4.94 -22.11 -17.80
CA HIS A 71 -4.92 -20.70 -18.21
C HIS A 71 -6.20 -19.95 -17.84
N LEU A 72 -7.20 -20.64 -17.29
CA LEU A 72 -8.45 -20.02 -16.86
C LEU A 72 -8.42 -19.79 -15.36
N GLU A 73 -8.13 -18.55 -15.01
CA GLU A 73 -8.23 -18.03 -13.65
C GLU A 73 -8.97 -16.68 -13.62
N SER A 74 -9.61 -16.38 -12.50
CA SER A 74 -10.27 -15.10 -12.27
C SER A 74 -10.27 -14.77 -10.78
N VAL A 75 -9.83 -13.57 -10.42
CA VAL A 75 -9.85 -13.10 -9.03
C VAL A 75 -11.29 -12.78 -8.62
N ALA A 76 -11.78 -13.47 -7.58
CA ALA A 76 -13.12 -13.26 -7.03
C ALA A 76 -13.12 -12.23 -5.88
N LEU A 77 -12.06 -12.18 -5.08
CA LEU A 77 -11.93 -11.24 -3.97
C LEU A 77 -10.47 -10.90 -3.71
N ALA A 78 -10.13 -9.61 -3.80
CA ALA A 78 -8.81 -9.07 -3.47
C ALA A 78 -8.87 -7.56 -3.13
N PRO A 79 -7.99 -7.09 -2.23
CA PRO A 79 -7.19 -7.87 -1.28
C PRO A 79 -8.04 -8.55 -0.21
N VAL A 80 -7.54 -9.65 0.35
CA VAL A 80 -8.08 -10.30 1.56
C VAL A 80 -7.01 -10.21 2.63
N TYR A 81 -7.28 -9.42 3.67
CA TYR A 81 -6.52 -9.38 4.92
C TYR A 81 -7.46 -9.75 6.06
N LEU A 82 -7.03 -10.68 6.91
CA LEU A 82 -7.82 -11.18 8.05
C LEU A 82 -7.07 -10.87 9.35
N HIS A 83 -7.77 -10.24 10.29
CA HIS A 83 -7.32 -10.11 11.68
C HIS A 83 -7.73 -11.33 12.49
N ASP A 84 -8.89 -11.93 12.17
CA ASP A 84 -9.38 -13.18 12.75
C ASP A 84 -10.00 -14.09 11.68
N ARG A 85 -9.89 -15.41 11.86
CA ARG A 85 -10.48 -16.42 10.96
C ARG A 85 -12.01 -16.29 10.76
N ASN A 86 -12.70 -15.61 11.67
CA ASN A 86 -14.14 -15.38 11.63
C ASN A 86 -14.51 -13.97 11.12
N ASP A 87 -13.55 -13.20 10.59
CA ASP A 87 -13.83 -11.90 10.00
C ASP A 87 -14.91 -12.01 8.92
N SER A 88 -15.86 -11.07 8.99
CA SER A 88 -17.00 -11.02 8.08
C SER A 88 -16.58 -10.47 6.71
N MET A 89 -17.38 -10.75 5.67
CA MET A 89 -17.19 -10.17 4.34
C MET A 89 -17.17 -8.63 4.38
N ASP A 90 -17.99 -8.01 5.23
CA ASP A 90 -18.05 -6.55 5.34
C ASP A 90 -16.79 -5.97 5.99
N THR A 91 -16.26 -6.65 7.02
CA THR A 91 -14.98 -6.30 7.64
C THR A 91 -13.85 -6.37 6.61
N VAL A 92 -13.74 -7.51 5.90
CA VAL A 92 -12.68 -7.71 4.89
C VAL A 92 -12.78 -6.69 3.76
N ARG A 93 -13.98 -6.34 3.30
CA ARG A 93 -14.17 -5.30 2.27
C ARG A 93 -13.74 -3.93 2.75
N ARG A 94 -14.10 -3.55 3.97
CA ARG A 94 -13.68 -2.27 4.56
C ARG A 94 -12.15 -2.20 4.61
N THR A 95 -11.51 -3.22 5.16
CA THR A 95 -10.05 -3.29 5.23
C THR A 95 -9.40 -3.31 3.85
N ALA A 96 -10.02 -3.98 2.88
CA ALA A 96 -9.54 -3.99 1.50
C ALA A 96 -9.56 -2.60 0.85
N ASP A 97 -10.58 -1.79 1.14
CA ASP A 97 -10.66 -0.40 0.66
C ASP A 97 -9.56 0.46 1.29
N VAL A 98 -9.26 0.26 2.59
CA VAL A 98 -8.15 0.94 3.29
C VAL A 98 -6.81 0.56 2.67
N LEU A 99 -6.55 -0.74 2.47
CA LEU A 99 -5.30 -1.23 1.86
C LEU A 99 -5.09 -0.66 0.45
N LYS A 100 -6.14 -0.64 -0.37
CA LYS A 100 -6.11 -0.04 -1.72
C LYS A 100 -5.85 1.46 -1.67
N ALA A 101 -6.41 2.17 -0.69
CA ALA A 101 -6.16 3.60 -0.51
C ALA A 101 -4.70 3.89 -0.12
N LEU A 102 -4.14 3.09 0.80
CA LEU A 102 -2.73 3.17 1.21
C LEU A 102 -1.77 2.84 0.06
N GLU A 103 -2.08 1.79 -0.73
CA GLU A 103 -1.33 1.44 -1.95
C GLU A 103 -1.41 2.57 -2.99
N ALA A 104 -2.58 3.14 -3.22
CA ALA A 104 -2.75 4.26 -4.15
C ALA A 104 -2.00 5.53 -3.71
N LYS A 105 -1.80 5.71 -2.40
CA LYS A 105 -0.94 6.76 -1.81
C LYS A 105 0.56 6.41 -1.89
N GLY A 106 0.90 5.20 -2.33
CA GLY A 106 2.27 4.70 -2.43
C GLY A 106 2.91 4.39 -1.08
N LEU A 107 2.12 4.16 -0.02
CA LEU A 107 2.61 3.94 1.34
C LEU A 107 2.90 2.47 1.63
N LEU A 108 2.22 1.56 0.95
CA LEU A 108 2.47 0.13 1.03
C LEU A 108 2.42 -0.50 -0.37
N THR A 109 2.88 -1.75 -0.45
CA THR A 109 2.70 -2.62 -1.62
C THR A 109 1.91 -3.86 -1.23
N LEU A 110 1.05 -4.31 -2.14
CA LEU A 110 0.36 -5.60 -2.07
C LEU A 110 1.01 -6.55 -3.09
N ASP A 111 1.71 -7.57 -2.63
CA ASP A 111 2.41 -8.55 -3.47
C ASP A 111 1.71 -9.91 -3.34
N TYR A 112 1.42 -10.57 -4.46
CA TYR A 112 0.77 -11.90 -4.52
C TYR A 112 1.69 -12.99 -5.11
N GLU A 113 2.95 -12.65 -5.40
CA GLU A 113 3.97 -13.58 -5.90
C GLU A 113 4.90 -14.04 -4.77
N GLU A 114 5.07 -13.22 -3.73
CA GLU A 114 5.97 -13.48 -2.60
C GLU A 114 5.20 -13.63 -1.26
N PRO A 115 4.70 -14.83 -0.93
CA PRO A 115 4.17 -15.09 0.40
C PRO A 115 5.30 -15.14 1.43
N LEU A 116 5.01 -14.65 2.64
CA LEU A 116 5.92 -14.70 3.79
C LEU A 116 6.35 -16.14 4.12
N GLU A 117 7.66 -16.40 4.10
CA GLU A 117 8.24 -17.73 4.39
C GLU A 117 7.82 -18.32 5.74
N ASN A 118 7.58 -17.47 6.74
CA ASN A 118 7.13 -17.85 8.08
C ASN A 118 5.74 -17.26 8.43
N GLY A 119 4.98 -16.84 7.43
CA GLY A 119 3.62 -16.32 7.63
C GLY A 119 2.66 -17.43 8.01
N ASP A 120 1.86 -17.21 9.06
CA ASP A 120 0.76 -18.12 9.38
C ASP A 120 -0.45 -17.80 8.51
N TYR A 121 -0.60 -18.55 7.42
CA TYR A 121 -1.77 -18.45 6.54
C TYR A 121 -2.88 -19.44 6.91
N THR A 122 -2.76 -20.16 8.03
CA THR A 122 -3.79 -21.14 8.43
C THR A 122 -5.13 -20.48 8.69
N ASP A 123 -5.13 -19.26 9.25
CA ASP A 123 -6.35 -18.49 9.45
C ASP A 123 -7.07 -18.16 8.12
N TYR A 124 -6.34 -18.06 7.00
CA TYR A 124 -6.95 -17.86 5.68
C TYR A 124 -7.60 -19.13 5.15
N SER A 125 -6.88 -20.26 5.19
CA SER A 125 -7.41 -21.55 4.71
C SER A 125 -8.56 -22.09 5.56
N ASP A 126 -8.55 -21.77 6.85
CA ASP A 126 -9.55 -22.19 7.83
C ASP A 126 -10.63 -21.12 8.08
N SER A 127 -10.55 -19.98 7.38
CA SER A 127 -11.52 -18.89 7.56
C SER A 127 -12.93 -19.31 7.18
N THR A 128 -13.90 -18.75 7.92
CA THR A 128 -15.32 -18.88 7.58
C THR A 128 -15.62 -18.31 6.19
N LEU A 129 -14.92 -17.24 5.81
CA LEU A 129 -15.05 -16.59 4.52
C LEU A 129 -14.57 -17.48 3.36
N TYR A 130 -13.42 -18.14 3.51
CA TYR A 130 -12.91 -19.06 2.49
C TYR A 130 -13.76 -20.34 2.41
N ALA A 131 -14.28 -20.83 3.55
CA ALA A 131 -15.24 -21.92 3.55
C ALA A 131 -16.52 -21.56 2.76
N TYR A 132 -17.07 -20.36 2.98
CA TYR A 132 -18.22 -19.85 2.23
C TYR A 132 -17.91 -19.70 0.73
N PHE A 133 -16.71 -19.22 0.37
CA PHE A 133 -16.28 -19.11 -1.01
C PHE A 133 -16.22 -20.49 -1.70
N LYS A 134 -15.59 -21.49 -1.07
CA LYS A 134 -15.54 -22.87 -1.57
C LYS A 134 -16.94 -23.44 -1.83
N GLU A 135 -17.85 -23.28 -0.89
CA GLU A 135 -19.24 -23.73 -1.03
C GLU A 135 -19.93 -23.05 -2.23
N THR A 136 -19.75 -21.74 -2.38
CA THR A 136 -20.32 -20.97 -3.50
C THR A 136 -19.81 -21.47 -4.86
N VAL A 137 -18.52 -21.79 -4.96
CA VAL A 137 -17.91 -22.34 -6.19
C VAL A 137 -18.46 -23.75 -6.49
N MET A 138 -18.58 -24.61 -5.48
CA MET A 138 -19.15 -25.95 -5.65
C MET A 138 -20.60 -25.90 -6.13
N GLN A 139 -21.40 -24.98 -5.61
CA GLN A 139 -22.79 -24.79 -6.06
C GLN A 139 -22.86 -24.29 -7.51
N ALA A 140 -21.91 -23.44 -7.92
CA ALA A 140 -21.84 -22.92 -9.28
C ALA A 140 -21.37 -23.98 -10.30
N LYS A 141 -20.49 -24.91 -9.91
CA LYS A 141 -20.05 -26.05 -10.73
C LYS A 141 -21.20 -26.91 -11.26
N GLY A 142 -22.32 -26.99 -10.53
CA GLY A 142 -23.51 -27.75 -10.94
C GLY A 142 -24.31 -27.12 -12.09
N LYS A 143 -23.94 -25.91 -12.56
CA LYS A 143 -24.64 -25.20 -13.64
C LYS A 143 -24.00 -25.50 -14.99
N GLU A 144 -24.84 -25.67 -16.02
CA GLU A 144 -24.35 -25.84 -17.40
C GLU A 144 -23.48 -24.65 -17.83
N ASN A 145 -22.36 -24.94 -18.50
CA ASN A 145 -21.38 -23.96 -19.02
C ASN A 145 -20.61 -23.14 -17.97
N PHE A 146 -20.55 -23.57 -16.71
CA PHE A 146 -19.68 -22.92 -15.73
C PHE A 146 -18.21 -23.30 -15.93
N LEU A 147 -17.36 -22.30 -16.21
CA LEU A 147 -15.95 -22.52 -16.58
C LEU A 147 -15.02 -22.66 -15.37
N PHE A 148 -15.35 -22.06 -14.23
CA PHE A 148 -14.46 -21.96 -13.06
C PHE A 148 -14.93 -22.83 -11.90
N ASP A 149 -14.56 -24.09 -11.88
CA ASP A 149 -15.11 -25.07 -10.96
C ASP A 149 -14.22 -25.39 -9.73
N MET A 150 -13.15 -24.61 -9.53
CA MET A 150 -12.22 -24.74 -8.41
C MET A 150 -12.06 -23.40 -7.69
N ALA A 151 -12.14 -23.44 -6.37
CA ALA A 151 -11.76 -22.33 -5.49
C ALA A 151 -10.29 -22.52 -5.12
N ASP A 152 -9.51 -21.46 -5.25
CA ASP A 152 -8.11 -21.42 -4.86
C ASP A 152 -7.81 -20.20 -3.99
N LEU A 153 -6.74 -20.31 -3.21
CA LEU A 153 -6.25 -19.29 -2.31
C LEU A 153 -4.82 -18.95 -2.71
N GLU A 154 -4.61 -17.77 -3.27
CA GLU A 154 -3.28 -17.28 -3.60
C GLU A 154 -2.80 -16.37 -2.48
N LEU A 155 -1.60 -16.67 -1.98
CA LEU A 155 -1.01 -16.05 -0.81
C LEU A 155 -0.02 -14.97 -1.23
N GLY A 156 0.09 -13.95 -0.40
CA GLY A 156 0.89 -12.77 -0.69
C GLY A 156 1.35 -12.08 0.58
N SER A 157 1.95 -10.93 0.42
CA SER A 157 2.43 -10.11 1.53
C SER A 157 2.10 -8.63 1.35
N ILE A 158 2.01 -7.94 2.47
CA ILE A 158 1.90 -6.49 2.57
C ILE A 158 3.20 -5.98 3.15
N ALA A 159 3.79 -4.96 2.56
CA ALA A 159 5.01 -4.32 3.05
C ALA A 159 4.91 -2.79 2.94
N LEU A 160 5.56 -2.07 3.86
CA LEU A 160 5.72 -0.63 3.72
C LEU A 160 6.68 -0.29 2.59
N THR A 161 6.34 0.74 1.82
CA THR A 161 7.31 1.38 0.93
C THR A 161 8.26 2.28 1.74
N HIS A 162 9.29 2.79 1.08
CA HIS A 162 10.13 3.83 1.68
C HIS A 162 9.32 5.07 2.12
N ILE A 163 8.30 5.46 1.35
CA ILE A 163 7.43 6.60 1.68
C ILE A 163 6.55 6.24 2.90
N GLY A 164 6.04 5.01 2.97
CA GLY A 164 5.29 4.50 4.12
C GLY A 164 6.09 4.51 5.41
N GLN A 165 7.36 4.08 5.37
CA GLN A 165 8.27 4.12 6.52
C GLN A 165 8.45 5.54 7.04
N ILE A 166 8.74 6.50 6.16
CA ILE A 166 8.87 7.93 6.54
C ILE A 166 7.55 8.46 7.13
N ALA A 167 6.41 8.05 6.56
CA ALA A 167 5.09 8.48 7.06
C ALA A 167 4.88 8.03 8.52
N VAL A 168 5.19 6.77 8.85
CA VAL A 168 5.06 6.25 10.21
C VAL A 168 6.04 6.92 11.18
N GLU A 169 7.30 7.09 10.80
CA GLU A 169 8.29 7.79 11.65
C GLU A 169 7.87 9.21 12.02
N ASN A 170 7.07 9.87 11.17
CA ASN A 170 6.56 11.20 11.44
C ASN A 170 5.26 11.17 12.26
N LEU A 171 4.50 10.09 12.25
CA LEU A 171 3.36 9.89 13.16
C LEU A 171 3.86 9.75 14.61
N ASP A 172 4.89 8.96 14.85
CA ASP A 172 5.45 8.75 16.20
C ASP A 172 5.96 10.07 16.83
N LYS A 173 6.63 10.91 16.03
CA LYS A 173 7.14 12.22 16.48
C LYS A 173 6.03 13.19 16.89
N LEU A 174 4.82 13.06 16.35
CA LEU A 174 3.68 13.87 16.75
C LEU A 174 3.13 13.45 18.12
N THR A 175 3.23 12.17 18.48
CA THR A 175 2.77 11.66 19.78
C THR A 175 3.75 11.92 20.93
N ASP A 176 5.04 12.11 20.64
CA ASP A 176 6.08 12.35 21.66
C ASP A 176 6.18 13.81 22.14
N THR A 177 5.47 14.75 21.52
CA THR A 177 5.57 16.18 21.86
C THR A 177 4.62 16.61 23.00
N GLU A 178 3.83 15.70 23.56
CA GLU A 178 2.83 16.01 24.62
C GLU A 178 3.19 15.53 26.04
N ASN A 179 4.46 15.17 26.33
CA ASN A 179 4.92 14.83 27.70
C ASN A 179 5.94 15.81 28.28
#